data_AF-A0A0P8X1N2-F1
#
_entry.id   AF-A0A0P8X1N2-F1
#
_cell.length_a   1.000
_cell.length_b   1.000
_cell.length_c   1.000
_cell.angle_alpha   90.00
_cell.angle_beta   90.00
_cell.angle_gamma   90.00
#
_symmetry.space_group_name_H-M   'P 1'
#
loop_
_entity.id
_entity.type
_entity.pdbx_description
1 polymer ?
#
loop_
_entity_poly.entity_id
_entity_poly.type
_entity_poly.pdbx_seq_one_letter_code
_entity_poly.pdbx_strand_id
1 'polypeptide(L)'
;MKLAADAHRWGMPQPFTRDDAISVKDLCEQAGIPCRAFGHHDDYRMIAMIDSEDNFLHMADAGPFYSVGRKLITEADPADVALRTLEILAYTFHEYSPRECLNGQSLFTVPPGAYGT
;
A
#
# COMPACT_ATOMS: atom_id res chain seq x y z
N MET A 1 -24.21 -8.45 17.82
CA MET A 1 -23.16 -8.54 16.78
C MET A 1 -23.75 -8.08 15.45
N LYS A 2 -23.38 -6.88 14.96
CA LYS A 2 -23.83 -6.35 13.66
C LYS A 2 -22.67 -6.05 12.69
N LEU A 3 -21.43 -5.99 13.18
CA LEU A 3 -20.25 -5.60 12.39
C LEU A 3 -19.92 -6.58 11.23
N ALA A 4 -20.11 -7.88 11.42
CA ALA A 4 -19.85 -8.88 10.37
C ALA A 4 -20.89 -8.85 9.23
N ALA A 5 -22.11 -8.40 9.51
CA ALA A 5 -23.17 -8.30 8.51
C ALA A 5 -23.06 -7.00 7.68
N ASP A 6 -22.50 -5.93 8.25
CA ASP A 6 -22.29 -4.67 7.55
C ASP A 6 -21.13 -4.76 6.54
N ALA A 7 -20.08 -5.53 6.83
CA ALA A 7 -18.99 -5.80 5.86
C ALA A 7 -19.48 -6.52 4.59
N HIS A 8 -20.54 -7.34 4.69
CA HIS A 8 -21.15 -8.03 3.56
C HIS A 8 -22.09 -7.12 2.73
N ARG A 9 -22.59 -6.02 3.31
CA ARG A 9 -23.60 -5.14 2.69
C ARG A 9 -23.01 -4.16 1.67
N TRP A 10 -21.72 -3.85 1.77
CA TRP A 10 -21.05 -2.88 0.89
C TRP A 10 -20.28 -3.49 -0.28
N GLY A 11 -20.32 -4.82 -0.41
CA GLY A 11 -19.55 -5.54 -1.43
C GLY A 11 -18.06 -5.44 -1.12
N MET A 12 -17.37 -6.57 -1.01
CA MET A 12 -15.91 -6.51 -0.98
C MET A 12 -15.44 -5.88 -2.30
N PRO A 13 -14.65 -4.79 -2.29
CA PRO A 13 -14.17 -4.17 -3.52
C PRO A 13 -13.39 -5.20 -4.33
N GLN A 14 -13.84 -5.47 -5.56
CA GLN A 14 -13.12 -6.31 -6.52
C GLN A 14 -12.19 -5.46 -7.40
N PRO A 15 -11.04 -6.02 -7.84
CA PRO A 15 -10.64 -7.40 -7.67
C PRO A 15 -9.49 -7.59 -6.68
N PHE A 16 -9.76 -8.42 -5.67
CA PHE A 16 -8.80 -9.39 -5.14
C PHE A 16 -8.35 -10.35 -6.26
N THR A 17 -7.44 -9.94 -7.15
CA THR A 17 -6.55 -10.93 -7.77
C THR A 17 -5.15 -10.73 -7.23
N ARG A 18 -4.50 -11.81 -6.79
CA ARG A 18 -3.07 -11.80 -6.48
C ARG A 18 -2.23 -11.36 -7.69
N ASP A 19 -2.80 -11.45 -8.89
CA ASP A 19 -2.12 -11.13 -10.14
C ASP A 19 -1.83 -9.62 -10.24
N ASP A 20 -2.72 -8.79 -9.69
CA ASP A 20 -2.58 -7.33 -9.62
C ASP A 20 -1.92 -6.85 -8.31
N ALA A 21 -1.61 -7.77 -7.38
CA ALA A 21 -0.98 -7.41 -6.13
C ALA A 21 0.50 -7.05 -6.36
N ILE A 22 1.08 -6.21 -5.51
CA ILE A 22 2.47 -5.77 -5.56
C ILE A 22 3.14 -6.05 -4.22
N SER A 23 4.45 -6.18 -4.26
CA SER A 23 5.27 -6.34 -3.05
C SER A 23 5.78 -4.98 -2.57
N VAL A 24 6.34 -4.94 -1.35
CA VAL A 24 7.00 -3.73 -0.83
C VAL A 24 8.24 -3.40 -1.67
N LYS A 25 8.93 -4.41 -2.19
CA LYS A 25 10.09 -4.23 -3.06
C LYS A 25 9.72 -3.61 -4.40
N ASP A 26 8.67 -4.09 -5.06
CA ASP A 26 8.18 -3.49 -6.32
C ASP A 26 7.86 -2.01 -6.12
N LEU A 27 7.21 -1.67 -5.00
CA LEU A 27 6.90 -0.29 -4.64
C LEU A 27 8.16 0.56 -4.41
N CYS A 28 9.17 0.01 -3.73
CA CYS A 28 10.43 0.73 -3.52
C CYS A 28 11.19 0.96 -4.84
N GLU A 29 11.21 -0.05 -5.71
CA GLU A 29 11.80 0.05 -7.05
C GLU A 29 11.09 1.11 -7.90
N GLN A 30 9.76 1.08 -7.92
CA GLN A 30 8.94 2.06 -8.62
C GLN A 30 9.12 3.48 -8.06
N ALA A 31 9.26 3.61 -6.74
CA ALA A 31 9.54 4.88 -6.06
C ALA A 31 11.00 5.36 -6.20
N GLY A 32 11.90 4.54 -6.75
CA GLY A 32 13.32 4.88 -6.86
C GLY A 32 14.05 4.98 -5.51
N ILE A 33 13.59 4.27 -4.48
CA ILE A 33 14.20 4.28 -3.13
C ILE A 33 14.83 2.93 -2.77
N PRO A 34 15.84 2.90 -1.87
CA PRO A 34 16.38 1.64 -1.36
C PRO A 34 15.33 0.81 -0.61
N CYS A 35 15.10 -0.43 -1.05
CA CYS A 35 14.24 -1.37 -0.34
C CYS A 35 14.97 -1.94 0.90
N ARG A 36 14.35 -1.81 2.06
CA ARG A 36 14.80 -2.39 3.34
C ARG A 36 13.76 -3.37 3.92
N ALA A 37 12.83 -3.85 3.10
CA ALA A 37 11.94 -4.92 3.51
C ALA A 37 12.74 -6.21 3.76
N PHE A 38 12.34 -6.99 4.75
CA PHE A 38 13.00 -8.25 5.08
C PHE A 38 11.97 -9.39 5.20
N GLY A 39 12.40 -10.61 4.88
CA GLY A 39 11.58 -11.82 5.06
C GLY A 39 10.37 -11.88 4.15
N HIS A 40 9.22 -12.33 4.68
CA HIS A 40 7.99 -12.56 3.90
C HIS A 40 7.39 -11.30 3.26
N HIS A 41 7.83 -10.09 3.61
CA HIS A 41 7.27 -8.85 3.06
C HIS A 41 8.09 -8.25 1.91
N ASP A 42 9.26 -8.84 1.59
CA ASP A 42 10.13 -8.45 0.47
C ASP A 42 9.45 -8.79 -0.87
N ASP A 43 9.26 -10.09 -1.15
CA ASP A 43 8.82 -10.58 -2.45
C ASP A 43 7.32 -10.99 -2.49
N TYR A 44 6.62 -10.98 -1.35
CA TYR A 44 5.23 -11.44 -1.32
C TYR A 44 4.29 -10.34 -1.81
N ARG A 45 3.63 -10.60 -2.94
CA ARG A 45 2.65 -9.71 -3.56
C ARG A 45 1.35 -9.74 -2.75
N MET A 46 1.23 -8.78 -1.83
CA MET A 46 0.17 -8.74 -0.82
C MET A 46 -0.55 -7.40 -0.76
N ILE A 47 -0.17 -6.43 -1.59
CA ILE A 47 -0.74 -5.09 -1.61
C ILE A 47 -1.48 -4.92 -2.92
N ALA A 48 -2.75 -4.54 -2.91
CA ALA A 48 -3.49 -4.22 -4.13
C ALA A 48 -4.14 -2.85 -4.02
N MET A 49 -4.11 -2.08 -5.11
CA MET A 49 -4.90 -0.86 -5.18
C MET A 49 -6.34 -1.18 -5.60
N ILE A 50 -7.30 -0.54 -4.95
CA ILE A 50 -8.73 -0.71 -5.24
C ILE A 50 -9.35 0.64 -5.61
N ASP A 51 -10.40 0.63 -6.45
CA ASP A 51 -11.14 1.84 -6.83
C ASP A 51 -12.11 2.30 -5.71
N SER A 52 -11.55 2.54 -4.53
CA SER A 52 -12.25 2.94 -3.31
C SER A 52 -11.51 4.08 -2.60
N GLU A 53 -12.21 4.75 -1.68
CA GLU A 53 -11.63 5.70 -0.71
C GLU A 53 -11.19 5.00 0.59
N ASP A 54 -11.52 3.72 0.78
CA ASP A 54 -11.20 2.98 2.00
C ASP A 54 -9.98 2.06 1.82
N ASN A 55 -9.31 1.81 2.95
CA ASN A 55 -8.21 0.85 3.06
C ASN A 55 -8.68 -0.39 3.85
N PHE A 56 -8.34 -1.59 3.40
CA PHE A 56 -8.75 -2.85 4.05
C PHE A 56 -7.57 -3.77 4.31
N LEU A 57 -7.61 -4.48 5.44
CA LEU A 57 -6.71 -5.58 5.74
C LEU A 57 -7.52 -6.87 5.77
N HIS A 58 -7.15 -7.82 4.93
CA HIS A 58 -7.68 -9.17 4.93
C HIS A 58 -6.65 -10.14 5.52
N MET A 59 -7.01 -10.84 6.58
CA MET A 59 -6.17 -11.87 7.20
C MET A 59 -6.60 -13.25 6.72
N ALA A 60 -5.75 -13.92 5.94
CA ALA A 60 -5.96 -15.28 5.46
C ALA A 60 -4.85 -16.22 5.96
N ASP A 61 -5.06 -17.52 5.79
CA ASP A 61 -4.07 -18.55 6.20
C ASP A 61 -2.71 -18.38 5.51
N ALA A 62 -2.69 -17.75 4.33
CA ALA A 62 -1.48 -17.46 3.56
C ALA A 62 -0.79 -16.14 3.96
N GLY A 63 -1.29 -15.44 4.97
CA GLY A 63 -0.77 -14.15 5.42
C GLY A 63 -1.73 -12.98 5.19
N PRO A 64 -1.31 -11.77 5.56
CA PRO A 64 -2.08 -10.55 5.36
C PRO A 64 -2.16 -10.16 3.88
N PHE A 65 -3.26 -9.53 3.50
CA PHE A 65 -3.47 -8.90 2.20
C PHE A 65 -4.06 -7.51 2.40
N TYR A 66 -3.37 -6.49 1.91
CA TYR A 66 -3.68 -5.08 2.08
C TYR A 66 -4.33 -4.55 0.81
N SER A 67 -5.49 -3.93 0.96
CA SER A 67 -6.15 -3.17 -0.11
C SER A 67 -6.02 -1.69 0.18
N VAL A 68 -5.45 -0.94 -0.75
CA VAL A 68 -5.21 0.50 -0.64
C VAL A 68 -6.17 1.24 -1.58
N GLY A 69 -6.94 2.18 -1.03
CA GLY A 69 -7.89 2.99 -1.80
C GLY A 69 -7.19 3.95 -2.76
N ARG A 70 -7.28 3.70 -4.08
CA ARG A 70 -6.66 4.55 -5.11
C ARG A 70 -7.24 5.97 -5.12
N LYS A 71 -8.48 6.18 -4.66
CA LYS A 71 -9.11 7.50 -4.62
C LYS A 71 -8.52 8.42 -3.55
N LEU A 72 -7.78 7.88 -2.58
CA LEU A 72 -7.04 8.67 -1.58
C LEU A 72 -5.66 9.15 -2.06
N ILE A 73 -5.21 8.64 -3.21
CA ILE A 73 -3.92 8.99 -3.81
C ILE A 73 -4.21 10.02 -4.90
N THR A 74 -3.82 11.28 -4.69
CA THR A 74 -4.08 12.36 -5.66
C THR A 74 -2.97 12.46 -6.71
N GLU A 75 -1.85 11.80 -6.47
CA GLU A 75 -0.68 11.73 -7.32
C GLU A 75 -0.99 10.92 -8.59
N ALA A 76 -0.40 11.37 -9.71
CA ALA A 76 -0.54 10.73 -11.01
C ALA A 76 0.75 10.05 -11.46
N ASP A 77 1.92 10.54 -10.99
CA ASP A 77 3.20 9.93 -11.30
C ASP A 77 3.33 8.56 -10.62
N PRO A 78 3.76 7.50 -11.35
CA PRO A 78 3.89 6.17 -10.78
C PRO A 78 4.81 6.09 -9.55
N ALA A 79 5.92 6.85 -9.51
CA ALA A 79 6.83 6.84 -8.37
C ALA A 79 6.17 7.47 -7.13
N ASP A 80 5.47 8.59 -7.33
CA ASP A 80 4.73 9.27 -6.26
C ASP A 80 3.57 8.41 -5.72
N VAL A 81 2.84 7.72 -6.61
CA VAL A 81 1.80 6.75 -6.22
C VAL A 81 2.40 5.62 -5.38
N ALA A 82 3.60 5.14 -5.74
CA ALA A 82 4.27 4.09 -5.00
C ALA A 82 4.72 4.56 -3.61
N LEU A 83 5.31 5.75 -3.51
CA LEU A 83 5.64 6.38 -2.23
C LEU A 83 4.39 6.53 -1.35
N ARG A 84 3.29 7.03 -1.91
CA ARG A 84 2.04 7.21 -1.17
C ARG A 84 1.46 5.89 -0.68
N THR A 85 1.55 4.84 -1.48
CA THR A 85 1.14 3.48 -1.10
C THR A 85 1.98 2.95 0.07
N LEU A 86 3.30 3.14 0.04
CA LEU A 86 4.20 2.78 1.14
C LEU A 86 3.86 3.55 2.43
N GLU A 87 3.54 4.84 2.33
CA GLU A 87 3.12 5.65 3.49
C GLU A 87 1.83 5.13 4.11
N ILE A 88 0.82 4.80 3.30
CA ILE A 88 -0.44 4.23 3.79
C ILE A 88 -0.16 2.92 4.53
N LEU A 89 0.69 2.05 4.00
CA LEU A 89 1.08 0.82 4.71
C LEU A 89 1.79 1.12 6.04
N ALA A 90 2.76 2.03 6.04
CA ALA A 90 3.53 2.37 7.23
C ALA A 90 2.70 3.02 8.34
N TYR A 91 1.70 3.83 7.98
CA TYR A 91 1.00 4.70 8.95
C TYR A 91 -0.45 4.31 9.20
N THR A 92 -1.17 3.78 8.22
CA THR A 92 -2.54 3.29 8.40
C THR A 92 -2.54 1.85 8.91
N PHE A 93 -1.72 0.99 8.31
CA PHE A 93 -1.64 -0.42 8.70
C PHE A 93 -0.54 -0.69 9.73
N HIS A 94 0.30 0.30 10.04
CA HIS A 94 1.44 0.17 10.95
C HIS A 94 2.44 -0.92 10.52
N GLU A 95 2.55 -1.15 9.22
CA GLU A 95 3.46 -2.14 8.67
C GLU A 95 4.92 -1.71 8.82
N TYR A 96 5.73 -2.62 9.34
CA TYR A 96 7.13 -2.33 9.68
C TYR A 96 7.99 -2.17 8.41
N SER A 97 7.85 -3.06 7.44
CA SER A 97 8.71 -3.08 6.25
C SER A 97 8.62 -1.77 5.43
N PRO A 98 7.42 -1.23 5.11
CA PRO A 98 7.31 0.07 4.46
C PRO A 98 7.86 1.20 5.32
N ARG A 99 7.64 1.19 6.64
CA ARG A 99 8.19 2.20 7.55
C ARG A 99 9.73 2.23 7.50
N GLU A 100 10.40 1.08 7.48
CA GLU A 100 11.86 1.02 7.36
C GLU A 100 12.37 1.50 5.99
N CYS A 101 11.63 1.23 4.92
CA CYS A 101 11.98 1.71 3.57
C CYS A 101 11.88 3.25 3.47
N LEU A 102 10.87 3.84 4.11
CA LEU A 102 10.67 5.29 4.18
C LEU A 102 11.59 5.99 5.19
N ASN A 103 12.17 5.24 6.14
CA ASN A 103 13.00 5.79 7.20
C ASN A 103 14.29 6.43 6.62
N GLY A 104 14.49 7.72 6.90
CA GLY A 104 15.62 8.49 6.40
C GLY A 104 15.46 9.05 4.97
N GLN A 105 14.30 8.86 4.34
CA GLN A 105 14.01 9.40 3.00
C GLN A 105 13.55 10.87 3.00
N SER A 106 13.47 11.53 4.17
CA SER A 106 13.05 12.94 4.34
C SER A 106 11.72 13.30 3.64
N LEU A 107 10.83 12.33 3.42
CA LEU A 107 9.60 12.49 2.63
C LEU A 107 8.62 13.52 3.20
N PHE A 108 8.66 13.78 4.51
CA PHE A 108 7.85 14.81 5.17
C PHE A 108 8.30 16.25 4.90
N THR A 109 9.40 16.45 4.19
CA THR A 109 9.90 17.80 3.85
C THR A 109 9.75 18.15 2.36
N VAL A 110 9.14 17.27 1.58
CA VAL A 110 9.14 17.36 0.13
C VAL A 110 7.78 17.89 -0.31
N PRO A 111 7.67 19.16 -0.74
CA PRO A 111 6.39 19.73 -1.14
C PRO A 111 5.82 18.98 -2.36
N PRO A 112 4.48 18.97 -2.54
CA PRO A 112 3.86 18.37 -3.71
C PRO A 112 4.51 18.89 -5.00
N GLY A 113 5.00 17.99 -5.86
CA GLY A 113 5.70 18.33 -7.12
C GLY A 113 7.23 18.31 -7.09
N ALA A 114 7.84 17.87 -5.99
CA ALA A 114 9.30 17.84 -5.86
C ALA A 114 10.00 16.61 -6.47
N TYR A 115 9.25 15.60 -6.95
CA TYR A 115 9.79 14.45 -7.67
C TYR A 115 9.80 14.61 -9.20
N GLY A 116 9.39 15.78 -9.71
CA GLY A 116 9.62 16.20 -11.10
C GLY A 116 8.38 16.17 -12.00
N THR A 117 8.39 17.08 -12.98
CA THR A 117 7.42 17.25 -14.09
C THR A 117 7.69 16.33 -15.26
#